data_AF-A0A8J7I6P6-F1
#
_entry.id   AF-A0A8J7I6P6-F1
#
_cell.length_a   1.000
_cell.length_b   1.000
_cell.length_c   1.000
_cell.angle_alpha   90.00
_cell.angle_beta   90.00
_cell.angle_gamma   90.00
#
_symmetry.space_group_name_H-M   'P 1'
#
loop_
_entity.id
_entity.type
_entity.pdbx_description
1 polymer ?
#
loop_
_entity_poly.entity_id
_entity_poly.type
_entity_poly.pdbx_seq_one_letter_code
_entity_poly.pdbx_strand_id
1 'polypeptide(L)'
;MARINMTHKIAKQNIEAAEKHAQELLKSGKEVRELGQSMQTYHPTEQEEGRRIEEFGNEMLEHAQKCENLSQKLIEEESTEVYTQAVEEHIKATQAHIQAIKELQGK
;
A
#
# COMPACT_ATOMS: atom_id res chain seq x y z
N MET A 1 -17.68 40.31 -9.69
CA MET A 1 -17.56 39.03 -10.42
C MET A 1 -17.45 37.92 -9.41
N ALA A 2 -18.45 37.02 -9.33
CA ALA A 2 -18.36 35.84 -8.48
C ALA A 2 -17.44 34.82 -9.16
N ARG A 3 -16.32 34.45 -8.52
CA ARG A 3 -15.54 33.28 -8.92
C ARG A 3 -16.33 32.05 -8.52
N ILE A 4 -16.80 31.29 -9.51
CA ILE A 4 -17.32 29.94 -9.27
C ILE A 4 -16.10 29.06 -9.02
N ASN A 5 -15.87 28.66 -7.77
CA ASN A 5 -14.92 27.60 -7.45
C ASN A 5 -15.57 26.27 -7.83
N MET A 6 -15.28 25.79 -9.04
CA MET A 6 -15.66 24.44 -9.49
C MET A 6 -14.66 23.45 -8.90
N THR A 7 -14.96 22.89 -7.73
CA THR A 7 -14.18 21.78 -7.19
C THR A 7 -14.62 20.49 -7.87
N HIS A 8 -13.69 19.79 -8.52
CA HIS A 8 -13.96 18.47 -9.08
C HIS A 8 -14.11 17.46 -7.93
N LYS A 9 -15.14 16.62 -8.03
CA LYS A 9 -15.42 15.56 -7.07
C LYS A 9 -15.03 14.21 -7.63
N ILE A 10 -14.55 13.33 -6.77
CA ILE A 10 -14.25 11.95 -7.13
C ILE A 10 -15.56 11.15 -7.21
N ALA A 11 -15.69 10.33 -8.25
CA ALA A 11 -16.84 9.45 -8.40
C ALA A 11 -16.85 8.39 -7.30
N LYS A 12 -18.03 8.07 -6.76
CA LYS A 12 -18.20 7.07 -5.69
C LYS A 12 -17.52 5.74 -5.97
N GLN A 13 -17.59 5.26 -7.21
CA GLN A 13 -16.94 4.01 -7.64
C GLN A 13 -15.41 4.03 -7.43
N ASN A 14 -14.77 5.19 -7.58
CA ASN A 14 -13.34 5.33 -7.35
C ASN A 14 -13.00 5.32 -5.86
N ILE A 15 -13.89 5.85 -5.01
CA ILE A 15 -13.76 5.79 -3.55
C ILE A 15 -13.87 4.34 -3.07
N GLU A 16 -14.90 3.62 -3.53
CA GLU A 16 -15.11 2.19 -3.25
C GLU A 16 -13.92 1.35 -3.74
N ALA A 17 -13.35 1.67 -4.90
CA ALA A 17 -12.14 1.02 -5.41
C ALA A 17 -10.91 1.29 -4.53
N ALA A 18 -10.71 2.54 -4.09
CA ALA A 18 -9.59 2.90 -3.22
C ALA A 18 -9.64 2.16 -1.88
N GLU A 19 -10.82 2.07 -1.26
CA GLU A 19 -11.03 1.31 -0.03
C GLU A 19 -10.71 -0.17 -0.22
N LYS A 20 -11.25 -0.79 -1.29
CA LYS A 20 -10.98 -2.20 -1.59
C LYS A 20 -9.49 -2.48 -1.81
N HIS A 21 -8.82 -1.62 -2.57
CA HIS A 21 -7.39 -1.76 -2.83
C HIS A 21 -6.56 -1.60 -1.55
N ALA A 22 -6.94 -0.68 -0.66
CA ALA A 22 -6.26 -0.54 0.63
C ALA A 22 -6.36 -1.82 1.49
N GLN A 23 -7.54 -2.44 1.52
CA GLN A 23 -7.76 -3.71 2.23
C GLN A 23 -6.94 -4.87 1.63
N GLU A 24 -6.89 -4.96 0.30
CA GLU A 24 -6.07 -5.94 -0.40
C GLU A 24 -4.57 -5.74 -0.13
N LEU A 25 -4.09 -4.50 -0.16
CA LEU A 25 -2.69 -4.17 0.19
C LEU A 25 -2.36 -4.56 1.64
N LEU A 26 -3.26 -4.30 2.60
CA LEU A 26 -3.07 -4.72 4.00
C LEU A 26 -2.93 -6.23 4.12
N LYS A 27 -3.73 -7.00 3.37
CA LYS A 27 -3.64 -8.45 3.33
C LYS A 27 -2.30 -8.90 2.74
N SER A 28 -1.94 -8.39 1.56
CA SER A 28 -0.68 -8.75 0.90
C SER A 28 0.55 -8.34 1.71
N GLY A 29 0.52 -7.19 2.39
CA GLY A 29 1.61 -6.76 3.27
C GLY A 29 1.83 -7.72 4.44
N LYS A 30 0.75 -8.27 5.02
CA LYS A 30 0.84 -9.31 6.07
C LYS A 30 1.48 -10.58 5.53
N GLU A 31 1.03 -11.05 4.37
CA GLU A 31 1.54 -12.27 3.73
C GLU A 31 3.04 -12.15 3.41
N VAL A 32 3.49 -11.00 2.87
CA VAL A 32 4.91 -10.75 2.58
C VAL A 32 5.74 -10.70 3.87
N ARG A 33 5.25 -10.01 4.90
CA ARG A 33 5.94 -9.94 6.20
C ARG A 33 6.08 -11.32 6.82
N GLU A 34 5.01 -12.12 6.83
CA GLU A 34 4.99 -13.47 7.36
C GLU A 34 5.93 -14.41 6.59
N LEU A 35 6.00 -14.26 5.25
CA LEU A 35 6.98 -14.97 4.43
C LEU A 35 8.41 -14.65 4.86
N GLY A 36 8.75 -13.36 4.99
CA GLY A 36 10.06 -12.91 5.44
C GLY A 36 10.44 -13.49 6.82
N GLN A 37 9.51 -13.50 7.76
CA GLN A 37 9.69 -14.11 9.09
C GLN A 37 9.94 -15.62 9.00
N SER A 38 9.19 -16.32 8.14
CA SER A 38 9.34 -17.78 7.98
C SER A 38 10.72 -18.17 7.42
N MET A 39 11.26 -17.38 6.51
CA MET A 39 12.56 -17.64 5.86
C MET A 39 13.74 -17.49 6.83
N GLN A 40 13.56 -16.73 7.91
CA GLN A 40 14.60 -16.52 8.92
C GLN A 40 14.96 -17.75 9.75
N THR A 41 14.22 -18.86 9.60
CA THR A 41 14.37 -20.07 10.43
C THR A 41 15.28 -21.15 9.83
N TYR A 42 15.77 -20.99 8.59
CA TYR A 42 16.45 -22.05 7.84
C TYR A 42 17.99 -21.90 7.82
N HIS A 43 18.57 -21.21 6.82
CA HIS A 43 20.02 -20.99 6.68
C HIS A 43 20.43 -19.51 6.82
N PRO A 44 21.70 -19.18 7.16
CA PRO A 44 22.15 -17.79 7.34
C PRO A 44 21.91 -16.85 6.14
N THR A 45 22.00 -17.37 4.92
CA THR A 45 21.72 -16.61 3.69
C THR A 45 20.22 -16.35 3.53
N GLU A 46 19.39 -17.36 3.77
CA GLU A 46 17.93 -17.25 3.77
C GLU A 46 17.44 -16.36 4.94
N GLN A 47 18.23 -16.26 6.01
CA GLN A 47 17.96 -15.38 7.13
C GLN A 47 18.11 -13.91 6.77
N GLU A 48 19.11 -13.56 5.97
CA GLU A 48 19.29 -12.18 5.55
C GLU A 48 18.28 -11.77 4.48
N GLU A 49 18.00 -12.65 3.53
CA GLU A 49 16.93 -12.50 2.54
C GLU A 49 15.56 -12.36 3.24
N GLY A 50 15.27 -13.23 4.21
CA GLY A 50 14.04 -13.19 4.99
C GLY A 50 13.88 -11.90 5.80
N ARG A 51 14.96 -11.33 6.34
CA ARG A 51 14.93 -10.01 6.99
C ARG A 51 14.56 -8.89 6.01
N ARG A 52 15.15 -8.86 4.82
CA ARG A 52 14.81 -7.85 3.79
C ARG A 52 13.37 -7.99 3.31
N ILE A 53 12.89 -9.21 3.10
CA ILE A 53 11.49 -9.46 2.74
C ILE A 53 10.53 -9.01 3.85
N GLU A 54 10.88 -9.27 5.11
CA GLU A 54 10.09 -8.79 6.25
C GLU A 54 10.03 -7.25 6.29
N GLU A 55 11.15 -6.58 6.04
CA GLU A 55 11.23 -5.11 5.96
C GLU A 55 10.32 -4.57 4.86
N PHE A 56 10.35 -5.14 3.65
CA PHE A 56 9.44 -4.75 2.58
C PHE A 56 7.97 -5.03 2.94
N GLY A 57 7.67 -6.13 3.62
CA GLY A 57 6.34 -6.41 4.15
C GLY A 57 5.86 -5.36 5.15
N ASN A 58 6.74 -4.86 6.01
CA ASN A 58 6.43 -3.76 6.93
C ASN A 58 6.21 -2.43 6.20
N GLU A 59 7.03 -2.11 5.20
CA GLU A 59 6.86 -0.91 4.36
C GLU A 59 5.53 -0.94 3.59
N MET A 60 5.16 -2.11 3.04
CA MET A 60 3.84 -2.33 2.43
C MET A 60 2.71 -2.02 3.42
N LEU A 61 2.80 -2.52 4.65
CA LEU A 61 1.77 -2.31 5.67
C LEU A 61 1.65 -0.84 6.08
N GLU A 62 2.77 -0.12 6.20
CA GLU A 62 2.75 1.30 6.52
C GLU A 62 1.99 2.10 5.45
N HIS A 63 2.32 1.88 4.18
CA HIS A 63 1.68 2.56 3.06
C HIS A 63 0.23 2.11 2.85
N ALA A 64 -0.07 0.83 3.04
CA ALA A 64 -1.43 0.30 2.99
C ALA A 64 -2.33 0.94 4.06
N GLN A 65 -1.83 1.12 5.28
CA GLN A 65 -2.58 1.77 6.36
C GLN A 65 -2.85 3.25 6.06
N LYS A 66 -1.87 3.96 5.47
CA LYS A 66 -2.07 5.35 5.02
C LYS A 66 -3.09 5.43 3.89
N CYS A 67 -3.02 4.52 2.92
CA CYS A 67 -4.00 4.39 1.85
C CYS A 67 -5.42 4.12 2.39
N GLU A 68 -5.57 3.26 3.39
CA GLU A 68 -6.85 2.96 4.05
C GLU A 68 -7.42 4.21 4.72
N ASN A 69 -6.61 4.91 5.52
CA ASN A 69 -7.03 6.14 6.21
C ASN A 69 -7.49 7.22 5.21
N LEU A 70 -6.75 7.40 4.10
CA LEU A 70 -7.12 8.35 3.05
C LEU A 70 -8.39 7.92 2.30
N SER A 71 -8.57 6.61 2.09
CA SER A 71 -9.79 6.06 1.47
C SER A 71 -11.02 6.26 2.36
N GLN A 72 -10.88 6.11 3.68
CA GLN A 72 -11.93 6.45 4.64
C GLN A 72 -12.23 7.95 4.63
N LYS A 73 -11.19 8.80 4.58
CA LYS A 73 -11.38 10.26 4.46
C LYS A 73 -12.16 10.65 3.21
N LEU A 74 -11.99 9.93 2.10
CA LEU A 74 -12.74 10.18 0.86
C LEU A 74 -14.26 9.99 0.99
N ILE A 75 -14.69 9.14 1.94
CA ILE A 75 -16.12 8.92 2.23
C ILE A 75 -16.73 10.20 2.82
N GLU A 76 -15.95 10.94 3.61
CA GLU A 76 -16.36 12.22 4.21
C GLU A 76 -16.13 13.39 3.25
N GLU A 77 -15.08 13.33 2.42
CA GLU A 77 -14.63 14.40 1.55
C GLU A 77 -14.26 13.84 0.16
N GLU A 78 -15.13 14.02 -0.85
CA GLU A 78 -14.95 13.54 -2.24
C GLU A 78 -13.85 14.31 -3.03
N SER A 79 -12.72 14.61 -2.38
CA SER A 79 -11.65 15.47 -2.86
C SER A 79 -10.67 14.76 -3.78
N THR A 80 -10.35 15.40 -4.90
CA THR A 80 -9.31 14.93 -5.83
C THR A 80 -7.92 14.92 -5.21
N GLU A 81 -7.65 15.81 -4.25
CA GLU A 81 -6.37 15.86 -3.56
C GLU A 81 -6.20 14.63 -2.65
N VAL A 82 -7.20 14.34 -1.82
CA VAL A 82 -7.18 13.17 -0.93
C VAL A 82 -7.08 11.88 -1.75
N TYR A 83 -7.77 11.82 -2.90
CA TYR A 83 -7.68 10.66 -3.79
C TYR A 83 -6.30 10.50 -4.41
N THR A 84 -5.68 11.60 -4.82
CA THR A 84 -4.30 11.57 -5.34
C THR A 84 -3.34 11.04 -4.29
N GLN A 85 -3.47 11.50 -3.04
CA GLN A 85 -2.66 11.01 -1.92
C GLN A 85 -2.90 9.51 -1.67
N ALA A 86 -4.15 9.04 -1.71
CA ALA A 86 -4.46 7.62 -1.54
C ALA A 86 -3.79 6.76 -2.63
N VAL A 87 -3.84 7.21 -3.88
CA VAL A 87 -3.17 6.57 -5.02
C VAL A 87 -1.65 6.57 -4.85
N GLU A 88 -1.05 7.66 -4.37
CA GLU A 88 0.39 7.71 -4.10
C GLU A 88 0.83 6.68 -3.06
N GLU A 89 0.09 6.55 -1.96
CA GLU A 89 0.38 5.55 -0.93
C GLU A 89 0.18 4.12 -1.47
N HIS A 90 -0.83 3.88 -2.30
CA HIS A 90 -0.99 2.61 -3.01
C HIS A 90 0.22 2.28 -3.91
N ILE A 91 0.73 3.27 -4.64
CA ILE A 91 1.92 3.11 -5.50
C ILE A 91 3.14 2.72 -4.65
N LYS A 92 3.37 3.39 -3.52
CA LYS A 92 4.49 3.08 -2.62
C LYS A 92 4.39 1.66 -2.03
N ALA A 93 3.21 1.26 -1.57
CA ALA A 93 2.98 -0.13 -1.12
C ALA A 93 3.28 -1.14 -2.24
N THR A 94 2.85 -0.84 -3.47
CA THR A 94 3.13 -1.70 -4.63
C THR A 94 4.62 -1.76 -4.95
N GLN A 95 5.35 -0.65 -4.81
CA GLN A 95 6.80 -0.61 -5.01
C GLN A 95 7.53 -1.50 -4.00
N ALA A 96 7.16 -1.44 -2.71
CA ALA A 96 7.71 -2.32 -1.68
C ALA A 96 7.44 -3.80 -2.01
N HIS A 97 6.24 -4.14 -2.46
CA HIS A 97 5.92 -5.49 -2.92
C HIS A 97 6.82 -5.95 -4.09
N ILE A 98 7.05 -5.08 -5.07
CA ILE A 98 7.96 -5.36 -6.20
C ILE A 98 9.38 -5.62 -5.70
N GLN A 99 9.87 -4.89 -4.70
CA GLN A 99 11.20 -5.14 -4.14
C GLN A 99 11.26 -6.48 -3.41
N ALA A 100 10.23 -6.86 -2.65
CA ALA A 100 10.15 -8.19 -2.03
C ALA A 100 10.20 -9.32 -3.08
N ILE A 101 9.51 -9.16 -4.22
CA ILE A 101 9.56 -10.12 -5.32
C ILE A 101 10.96 -10.18 -5.95
N LYS A 102 11.61 -9.04 -6.15
CA LYS A 102 12.99 -9.01 -6.69
C LYS A 102 13.98 -9.70 -5.77
N GLU A 103 13.83 -9.51 -4.47
CA GLU A 103 14.64 -10.18 -3.46
C GLU A 103 14.51 -11.71 -3.60
N LEU A 104 13.27 -12.22 -3.68
CA LEU A 104 12.98 -13.65 -3.89
C LEU A 104 13.51 -14.20 -5.24
N GLN A 105 13.56 -13.36 -6.27
CA GLN A 105 13.96 -13.73 -7.63
C GLN A 105 15.47 -13.63 -7.87
N GLY A 106 16.23 -13.01 -6.98
CA GLY A 106 17.67 -12.73 -7.10
C GLY A 106 18.60 -13.94 -7.03
N LYS A 107 18.16 -15.12 -7.50
CA LYS A 107 18.97 -16.33 -7.67
C LYS A 107 19.79 -16.32 -8.95
#